data_AF-S3NY90-F1
#
_entry.id   AF-S3NY90-F1
#
_cell.length_a   1.000
_cell.length_b   1.000
_cell.length_c   1.000
_cell.angle_alpha   90.00
_cell.angle_beta   90.00
_cell.angle_gamma   90.00
#
_symmetry.space_group_name_H-M   'P 1'
#
loop_
_entity.id
_entity.type
_entity.pdbx_description
1 polymer ?
#
loop_
_entity_poly.entity_id
_entity_poly.type
_entity_poly.pdbx_seq_one_letter_code
_entity_poly.pdbx_strand_id
1 'polypeptide(L)'
;MEPFIYQDEIVSPIIRLDYIDLPSTKLRDLAGKSLTFTKGDLDGSIYLDSAHHPVDVVSLSFFLSRQNKLTILVKGMYDFEYEGLDGVANEAFVLKTFLSSCDVNED
;
A
#
# COMPACT_ATOMS: atom_id res chain seq x y z
N MET A 1 6.19 1.45 -4.79
CA MET A 1 7.27 0.53 -5.20
C MET A 1 8.25 1.34 -6.03
N GLU A 2 9.56 1.06 -5.92
CA GLU A 2 10.50 1.70 -6.85
C GLU A 2 10.24 1.20 -8.28
N PRO A 3 10.43 2.04 -9.31
CA PRO A 3 10.34 1.59 -10.70
C PRO A 3 11.31 0.43 -10.98
N PHE A 4 10.89 -0.51 -11.82
CA PHE A 4 11.72 -1.65 -12.23
C PHE A 4 11.51 -1.97 -13.71
N ILE A 5 12.38 -2.81 -14.25
CA ILE A 5 12.29 -3.27 -15.64
C ILE A 5 11.49 -4.58 -15.68
N TYR A 6 10.47 -4.64 -16.53
CA TYR A 6 9.66 -5.82 -16.82
C TYR A 6 9.34 -5.85 -18.32
N GLN A 7 9.55 -7.00 -18.98
CA GLN A 7 9.39 -7.14 -20.44
C GLN A 7 10.06 -6.01 -21.26
N ASP A 8 11.29 -5.63 -20.89
CA ASP A 8 12.05 -4.53 -21.51
C ASP A 8 11.44 -3.11 -21.35
N GLU A 9 10.39 -2.95 -20.53
CA GLU A 9 9.77 -1.67 -20.21
C GLU A 9 10.05 -1.25 -18.75
N ILE A 10 10.13 0.07 -18.51
CA ILE A 10 10.18 0.61 -17.15
C ILE A 10 8.76 0.72 -16.61
N VAL A 11 8.46 -0.07 -15.58
CA VAL A 11 7.17 -0.09 -14.92
C VAL A 11 7.26 0.61 -13.57
N SER A 12 6.27 1.45 -13.26
CA SER A 12 6.13 2.15 -11.98
C SER A 12 4.78 1.82 -11.36
N PRO A 13 4.62 0.64 -10.74
CA PRO A 13 3.30 0.21 -10.30
C PRO A 13 2.84 0.99 -9.08
N ILE A 14 1.53 1.17 -9.03
CA ILE A 14 0.81 1.79 -7.93
C ILE A 14 0.17 0.67 -7.12
N ILE A 15 0.44 0.63 -5.81
CA ILE A 15 -0.35 -0.18 -4.89
C ILE A 15 -1.63 0.59 -4.61
N ARG A 16 -2.77 -0.03 -4.89
CA ARG A 16 -4.10 0.47 -4.53
C ARG A 16 -4.65 -0.38 -3.40
N LEU A 17 -5.12 0.30 -2.35
CA LEU A 17 -5.79 -0.34 -1.22
C LEU A 17 -7.19 0.25 -1.08
N ASP A 18 -8.21 -0.58 -1.21
CA ASP A 18 -9.62 -0.22 -1.09
C ASP A 18 -10.25 -0.90 0.14
N TYR A 19 -11.42 -0.41 0.55
CA TYR A 19 -12.21 -0.94 1.67
C TYR A 19 -11.51 -0.96 3.04
N ILE A 20 -10.55 -0.05 3.26
CA ILE A 20 -9.93 0.14 4.58
C ILE A 20 -10.82 1.05 5.44
N ASP A 21 -11.24 0.55 6.60
CA ASP A 21 -11.84 1.36 7.65
C ASP A 21 -10.75 2.00 8.53
N LEU A 22 -10.53 3.30 8.35
CA LEU A 22 -9.58 4.06 9.16
C LEU A 22 -10.28 4.66 10.38
N PRO A 23 -9.64 4.64 11.57
CA PRO A 23 -10.27 5.12 12.81
C PRO A 23 -10.48 6.65 12.85
N SER A 24 -9.95 7.40 11.88
CA SER A 24 -10.19 8.83 11.68
C SER A 24 -9.73 9.25 10.28
N THR A 25 -10.38 10.27 9.71
CA THR A 25 -9.92 10.95 8.49
C THR A 25 -8.89 12.05 8.78
N LYS A 26 -8.71 12.43 10.06
CA LYS A 26 -7.70 13.42 10.48
C LYS A 26 -6.36 12.73 10.67
N LEU A 27 -5.33 13.22 9.96
CA LEU A 27 -3.97 12.66 10.03
C LEU A 27 -3.42 12.62 11.46
N ARG A 28 -3.68 13.65 12.26
CA ARG A 28 -3.18 13.75 13.63
C ARG A 28 -3.70 12.62 14.52
N ASP A 29 -4.91 12.14 14.27
CA ASP A 29 -5.51 11.05 15.04
C ASP A 29 -4.92 9.70 14.66
N LEU A 30 -4.39 9.56 13.44
CA LEU A 30 -3.72 8.35 12.97
C LEU A 30 -2.26 8.25 13.47
N ALA A 31 -1.66 9.37 13.88
CA ALA A 31 -0.27 9.42 14.31
C ALA A 31 0.05 8.42 15.43
N GLY A 32 1.09 7.60 15.22
CA GLY A 32 1.54 6.59 16.18
C GLY A 32 0.68 5.32 16.22
N LYS A 33 -0.43 5.26 15.46
CA LYS A 33 -1.24 4.04 15.37
C LYS A 33 -0.57 3.01 14.49
N SER A 34 -0.93 1.75 14.72
CA SER A 34 -0.69 0.65 13.80
C SER A 34 -1.98 -0.14 13.63
N LEU A 35 -2.29 -0.48 12.39
CA LEU A 35 -3.41 -1.33 12.02
C LEU A 35 -2.84 -2.64 11.47
N THR A 36 -3.46 -3.75 11.85
CA THR A 36 -3.10 -5.09 11.39
C THR A 36 -4.28 -5.69 10.65
N PHE A 37 -3.98 -6.43 9.59
CA PHE A 37 -4.99 -6.99 8.69
C PHE A 37 -4.69 -8.47 8.48
N THR A 38 -5.76 -9.22 8.29
CA THR A 38 -5.81 -10.60 7.83
C THR A 38 -6.30 -10.65 6.39
N LYS A 39 -6.11 -11.78 5.72
CA LYS A 39 -6.52 -11.94 4.32
C LYS A 39 -8.03 -11.70 4.18
N GLY A 40 -8.41 -10.77 3.30
CA GLY A 40 -9.80 -10.38 3.06
C GLY A 40 -10.31 -9.21 3.91
N ASP A 41 -9.50 -8.64 4.82
CA ASP A 41 -9.90 -7.44 5.58
C ASP A 41 -9.90 -6.16 4.72
N LEU A 42 -9.14 -6.15 3.63
CA LEU A 42 -9.07 -5.07 2.65
C LEU A 42 -8.77 -5.64 1.26
N ASP A 43 -9.08 -4.84 0.23
CA ASP A 43 -8.74 -5.19 -1.15
C ASP A 43 -7.46 -4.46 -1.56
N GLY A 44 -6.38 -5.21 -1.70
CA GLY A 44 -5.09 -4.69 -2.19
C GLY A 44 -4.79 -5.18 -3.59
N SER A 45 -4.30 -4.29 -4.45
CA SER A 45 -3.85 -4.66 -5.79
C SER A 45 -2.69 -3.81 -6.31
N ILE A 46 -1.93 -4.37 -7.24
CA ILE A 46 -1.06 -3.64 -8.17
C ILE A 46 -1.49 -3.93 -9.59
N TYR A 47 -1.25 -2.97 -10.48
CA TYR A 47 -1.46 -3.18 -11.92
C TYR A 47 -0.13 -3.45 -12.60
N LEU A 48 0.00 -4.62 -13.23
CA LEU A 48 1.13 -5.04 -14.04
C LEU A 48 0.61 -5.84 -15.24
N ASP A 49 1.24 -5.65 -16.40
CA ASP A 49 0.87 -6.35 -17.65
C ASP A 49 -0.64 -6.25 -17.99
N SER A 50 -1.21 -5.06 -17.81
CA SER A 50 -2.66 -4.80 -18.00
C SER A 50 -3.59 -5.65 -17.13
N ALA A 51 -3.08 -6.35 -16.12
CA ALA A 51 -3.81 -7.15 -15.16
C ALA A 51 -3.68 -6.59 -13.74
N HIS A 52 -4.66 -6.91 -12.89
CA HIS A 52 -4.61 -6.59 -11.46
C HIS A 52 -4.09 -7.82 -10.72
N HIS A 53 -3.01 -7.65 -9.98
CA HIS A 53 -2.42 -8.71 -9.14
C HIS A 53 -2.76 -8.42 -7.68
N PRO A 54 -3.24 -9.40 -6.90
CA PRO A 54 -3.60 -9.18 -5.51
C PRO A 54 -2.39 -8.81 -4.65
N VAL A 55 -2.67 -8.00 -3.62
CA VAL A 55 -1.70 -7.61 -2.60
C VAL A 55 -2.31 -7.85 -1.23
N ASP A 56 -1.74 -8.79 -0.48
CA ASP A 56 -2.13 -9.06 0.89
C ASP A 56 -1.36 -8.11 1.82
N VAL A 57 -2.02 -7.06 2.33
CA VAL A 57 -1.44 -6.17 3.34
C VAL A 57 -1.61 -6.78 4.72
N VAL A 58 -0.53 -6.79 5.50
CA VAL A 58 -0.51 -7.33 6.86
C VAL A 58 -0.55 -6.20 7.90
N SER A 59 0.03 -5.04 7.58
CA SER A 59 0.01 -3.90 8.50
C SER A 59 0.23 -2.54 7.84
N LEU A 60 -0.34 -1.53 8.50
CA LEU A 60 -0.08 -0.11 8.27
C LEU A 60 0.40 0.52 9.57
N SER A 61 1.57 1.15 9.59
CA SER A 61 2.07 1.92 10.72
C SER A 61 2.26 3.38 10.36
N PHE A 62 1.73 4.27 11.19
CA PHE A 62 1.63 5.70 10.92
C PHE A 62 2.61 6.49 11.80
N PHE A 63 3.51 7.22 11.18
CA PHE A 63 4.55 8.00 11.87
C PHE A 63 4.42 9.48 11.54
N LEU A 64 4.54 10.33 12.56
CA LEU A 64 4.57 11.78 12.35
C LEU A 64 5.73 12.15 11.42
N SER A 65 5.42 12.99 10.44
CA SER A 65 6.41 13.65 9.58
C SER A 65 6.30 15.17 9.73
N ARG A 66 7.22 15.90 9.09
CA ARG A 66 7.17 17.37 9.06
C ARG A 66 5.96 17.84 8.23
N GLN A 67 5.53 19.08 8.45
CA GLN A 67 4.50 19.76 7.62
C GLN A 67 3.13 19.06 7.61
N ASN A 68 2.65 18.59 8.76
CA ASN A 68 1.36 17.92 8.92
C ASN A 68 1.15 16.66 8.05
N LYS A 69 2.24 16.03 7.59
CA LYS A 69 2.18 14.77 6.85
C LYS A 69 2.43 13.59 7.78
N LEU A 70 1.94 12.42 7.39
CA LEU A 70 2.38 11.17 7.97
C LEU A 70 3.31 10.43 7.02
N THR A 71 4.29 9.73 7.58
CA THR A 71 4.93 8.62 6.89
C THR A 71 4.14 7.36 7.23
N ILE A 72 3.76 6.59 6.22
CA ILE A 72 3.19 5.26 6.39
C ILE A 72 4.24 4.22 6.06
N LEU A 73 4.33 3.20 6.92
CA LEU A 73 4.98 1.94 6.59
C LEU A 73 3.90 0.90 6.30
N VAL A 74 3.86 0.41 5.06
CA VAL A 74 3.00 -0.69 4.62
C VAL A 74 3.85 -1.95 4.57
N LYS A 75 3.36 -3.04 5.18
CA LYS A 75 3.98 -4.36 5.06
C LYS A 75 2.96 -5.32 4.50
N GLY A 76 3.38 -6.16 3.56
CA GLY A 76 2.50 -7.13 2.93
C GLY A 76 3.25 -8.13 2.07
N MET A 77 2.48 -8.81 1.24
CA MET A 77 2.92 -9.78 0.25
C MET A 77 2.30 -9.42 -1.10
N TYR A 78 3.10 -9.41 -2.16
CA TYR A 78 2.60 -9.44 -3.54
C TYR A 78 2.23 -10.90 -3.87
N ASP A 79 1.01 -11.12 -4.37
CA ASP A 79 0.51 -12.44 -4.77
C ASP A 79 0.68 -12.62 -6.29
N PHE A 80 1.94 -12.74 -6.75
CA PHE A 80 2.26 -12.89 -8.17
C PHE A 80 1.91 -14.28 -8.74
N GLU A 81 1.78 -15.27 -7.87
CA GLU A 81 1.36 -16.63 -8.24
C GLU A 81 -0.14 -16.68 -8.60
N TYR A 82 -0.93 -15.69 -8.18
CA TYR A 82 -2.32 -15.52 -8.57
C TYR A 82 -2.42 -14.77 -9.90
N GLU A 83 -2.90 -15.45 -10.95
CA GLU A 83 -3.24 -14.85 -12.25
C GLU A 83 -2.12 -14.06 -12.98
N GLY A 84 -0.85 -14.33 -12.68
CA GLY A 84 0.16 -14.33 -13.75
C GLY A 84 1.29 -13.33 -13.65
N LEU A 85 2.43 -13.84 -13.19
CA LEU A 85 3.71 -13.61 -13.85
C LEU A 85 4.45 -14.96 -13.86
N ASP A 86 4.56 -15.61 -15.03
CA ASP A 86 5.18 -16.94 -15.14
C ASP A 86 6.59 -16.94 -14.52
N GLY A 87 6.79 -17.82 -13.53
CA GLY A 87 8.08 -17.97 -12.86
C GLY A 87 8.39 -16.91 -11.79
N VAL A 88 7.43 -16.07 -11.41
CA VAL A 88 7.57 -15.11 -10.31
C VAL A 88 6.82 -15.63 -9.08
N ALA A 89 7.56 -15.82 -7.99
CA ALA A 89 7.00 -16.25 -6.71
C ALA A 89 6.44 -15.07 -5.92
N ASN A 90 5.57 -15.34 -4.96
CA ASN A 90 5.07 -14.34 -4.03
C ASN A 90 6.21 -13.65 -3.27
N GLU A 91 6.13 -12.32 -3.15
CA GLU A 91 7.23 -11.51 -2.61
C GLU A 91 6.77 -10.60 -1.46
N ALA A 92 7.44 -10.73 -0.32
CA ALA A 92 7.18 -9.87 0.82
C ALA A 92 7.74 -8.47 0.56
N PHE A 93 6.97 -7.44 0.92
CA PHE A 93 7.40 -6.07 0.75
C PHE A 93 7.25 -5.22 2.00
N VAL A 94 8.08 -4.18 2.05
CA VAL A 94 7.96 -3.07 2.98
C VAL A 94 7.99 -1.77 2.16
N LEU A 95 6.85 -1.07 2.13
CA LEU A 95 6.74 0.21 1.43
C LEU A 95 6.68 1.34 2.45
N LYS A 96 7.61 2.29 2.32
CA LYS A 96 7.55 3.57 3.04
C LYS A 96 7.01 4.63 2.09
N THR A 97 5.91 5.28 2.44
CA THR A 97 5.30 6.35 1.64
C THR A 97 4.78 7.48 2.52
N PHE A 98 4.35 8.59 1.91
CA PHE A 98 3.71 9.70 2.61
C PHE A 98 2.20 9.61 2.49
N LEU A 99 1.51 9.96 3.57
CA LEU A 99 0.07 10.18 3.58
C LEU A 99 -0.21 11.66 3.79
N SER A 100 -1.04 12.18 2.90
CA SER A 100 -1.71 13.46 3.00
C SER A 100 -3.22 13.22 3.04
N SER A 101 -3.95 14.05 3.78
CA SER A 101 -5.41 14.05 3.73
C SER A 101 -5.87 14.97 2.61
N CYS A 102 -6.97 14.59 1.95
CA CYS A 102 -7.73 15.49 1.08
C CYS A 102 -8.82 16.25 1.85
N ASP A 103 -8.94 16.01 3.18
CA ASP A 103 -9.83 16.77 4.03
C ASP A 103 -9.33 18.21 4.16
N VAL A 104 -10.16 19.15 3.70
CA VAL A 104 -9.85 20.59 3.70
C VAL A 104 -10.07 21.24 5.06
N ASN A 105 -10.60 20.51 6.05
CA ASN A 105 -10.86 20.99 7.40
C ASN A 105 -9.85 20.39 8.38
N GLU A 106 -8.57 20.76 8.28
CA GLU A 106 -7.50 20.23 9.16
C GLU A 106 -7.53 20.77 10.62
N ASP A 107 -8.62 21.42 11.04
CA ASP A 107 -8.81 21.98 12.38
C ASP A 107 -9.38 20.96 13.39
#